data_AF-A0A943B1G3-F1
#
_entry.id   AF-A0A943B1G3-F1
#
_cell.length_a   1.000
_cell.length_b   1.000
_cell.length_c   1.000
_cell.angle_alpha   90.00
_cell.angle_beta   90.00
_cell.angle_gamma   90.00
#
_symmetry.space_group_name_H-M   'P 1'
#
loop_
_entity.id
_entity.type
_entity.pdbx_description
1 polymer ?
#
loop_
_entity_poly.entity_id
_entity_poly.type
_entity_poly.pdbx_seq_one_letter_code
_entity_poly.pdbx_strand_id
1 'polypeptide(L)'
;MEEIKNLIRRASVTSAIIIIYGLIVKEKMVCIGMFGGSLISILAFYMLCIDVKSITVRGGSYKAGILSYLKRYFLYALSLGSAAYFFGTGMMLSTAIGLLNIKFNIYLMVLYKNFINFKNKYLK
;
A
#
# COMPACT_ATOMS: atom_id res chain seq x y z
N MET A 1 -4.54 -16.92 -2.44
CA MET A 1 -5.60 -15.89 -2.34
C MET A 1 -5.90 -15.50 -0.90
N GLU A 2 -5.91 -16.46 0.04
CA GLU A 2 -6.17 -16.17 1.46
C GLU A 2 -5.14 -15.24 2.10
N GLU A 3 -3.84 -15.44 1.83
CA GLU A 3 -2.78 -14.53 2.33
C GLU A 3 -2.94 -13.10 1.81
N ILE A 4 -3.30 -12.93 0.54
CA ILE A 4 -3.57 -11.62 -0.09
C ILE A 4 -4.79 -10.96 0.58
N LYS A 5 -5.86 -11.73 0.81
CA LYS A 5 -7.07 -11.23 1.49
C LYS A 5 -6.76 -10.81 2.93
N ASN A 6 -5.93 -11.58 3.63
CA ASN A 6 -5.45 -11.25 4.97
C ASN A 6 -4.55 -10.00 4.99
N LEU A 7 -3.69 -9.83 3.98
CA LEU A 7 -2.87 -8.63 3.84
C LEU A 7 -3.73 -7.38 3.60
N ILE A 8 -4.70 -7.46 2.70
CA ILE A 8 -5.65 -6.37 2.44
C ILE A 8 -6.44 -6.03 3.71
N ARG A 9 -6.90 -7.04 4.45
CA ARG A 9 -7.61 -6.85 5.73
C ARG A 9 -6.73 -6.18 6.78
N ARG A 10 -5.44 -6.50 6.85
CA ARG A 10 -4.50 -5.82 7.76
C ARG A 10 -4.25 -4.38 7.32
N ALA A 11 -4.00 -4.14 6.03
CA ALA A 11 -3.81 -2.81 5.48
C ALA A 11 -5.04 -1.91 5.67
N SER A 12 -6.26 -2.46 5.57
CA SER A 12 -7.49 -1.72 5.87
C SER A 12 -7.60 -1.36 7.36
N VAL A 13 -7.19 -2.25 8.26
CA VAL A 13 -7.11 -1.93 9.70
C VAL A 13 -6.08 -0.83 9.94
N THR A 14 -4.91 -0.87 9.29
CA THR A 14 -3.93 0.23 9.37
C THR A 14 -4.52 1.53 8.85
N SER A 15 -5.30 1.49 7.76
CA SER A 15 -6.02 2.66 7.25
C SER A 15 -7.04 3.23 8.24
N ALA A 16 -7.72 2.37 9.01
CA ALA A 16 -8.63 2.80 10.07
C ALA A 16 -7.88 3.45 11.25
N ILE A 17 -6.71 2.93 11.61
CA ILE A 17 -5.84 3.53 12.64
C ILE A 17 -5.37 4.94 12.22
N ILE A 18 -5.10 5.15 10.93
CA ILE A 18 -4.75 6.47 10.39
C ILE A 18 -5.88 7.49 10.62
N ILE A 19 -7.14 7.08 10.47
CA ILE A 19 -8.30 7.94 10.76
C ILE A 19 -8.33 8.33 12.24
N ILE A 20 -8.12 7.37 13.14
CA ILE A 20 -8.09 7.61 14.60
C ILE A 20 -6.96 8.58 14.94
N TYR A 21 -5.78 8.39 14.36
CA TYR A 21 -4.63 9.28 14.57
C TYR A 21 -4.91 10.71 14.05
N GLY A 22 -5.52 10.83 12.88
CA GLY A 22 -5.90 12.14 12.34
C GLY A 22 -6.99 12.85 13.15
N LEU A 23 -7.84 12.12 13.86
CA LEU A 23 -8.84 12.66 14.78
C LEU A 23 -8.17 13.30 16.01
N ILE A 24 -7.02 12.78 16.43
CA ILE A 24 -6.22 13.30 17.56
C ILE A 24 -5.41 14.52 17.14
N VAL A 25 -4.77 14.50 15.97
CA VAL A 25 -3.85 15.56 15.51
C VAL A 25 -4.58 16.83 15.02
N LYS A 26 -5.90 16.77 14.78
CA LYS A 26 -6.76 17.88 14.28
C LYS A 26 -6.37 18.51 12.93
N GLU A 27 -5.22 18.16 12.36
CA GLU A 27 -4.80 18.54 11.01
C GLU A 27 -5.54 17.73 9.94
N LYS A 28 -6.73 18.22 9.56
CA LYS A 28 -7.66 17.55 8.64
C LYS A 28 -7.02 17.21 7.29
N MET A 29 -6.17 18.09 6.76
CA MET A 29 -5.51 17.90 5.45
C MET A 29 -4.51 16.74 5.47
N VAL A 30 -3.72 16.62 6.53
CA VAL A 30 -2.74 15.54 6.70
C VAL A 30 -3.46 14.20 6.82
N CYS A 31 -4.54 14.14 7.61
CA CYS A 31 -5.35 12.93 7.76
C CYS A 31 -5.97 12.47 6.44
N ILE A 32 -6.61 13.39 5.70
CA ILE A 32 -7.26 13.08 4.43
C ILE A 32 -6.24 12.59 3.39
N GLY A 33 -5.09 13.26 3.28
CA GLY A 33 -4.02 12.82 2.38
C GLY A 33 -3.49 11.43 2.75
N MET A 34 -3.23 11.18 4.03
CA MET A 34 -2.68 9.89 4.49
C MET A 34 -3.69 8.74 4.34
N PHE A 35 -4.96 9.00 4.63
CA PHE A 35 -6.03 8.03 4.39
C PHE A 35 -6.28 7.78 2.90
N GLY A 36 -6.33 8.84 2.09
CA GLY A 36 -6.47 8.74 0.63
C GLY A 36 -5.32 7.98 -0.01
N GLY A 37 -4.08 8.29 0.36
CA GLY A 37 -2.88 7.56 -0.06
C GLY A 37 -2.93 6.09 0.34
N SER A 38 -3.42 5.77 1.54
CA SER A 38 -3.62 4.38 1.99
C SER A 38 -4.65 3.63 1.13
N LEU A 39 -5.79 4.24 0.80
CA LEU A 39 -6.78 3.64 -0.10
C LEU A 39 -6.21 3.39 -1.50
N ILE A 40 -5.49 4.35 -2.05
CA ILE A 40 -4.83 4.24 -3.36
C ILE A 40 -3.78 3.13 -3.34
N SER A 41 -3.04 2.99 -2.23
CA SER A 41 -2.12 1.88 -2.04
C SER A 41 -2.83 0.53 -2.07
N ILE A 42 -3.99 0.42 -1.41
CA ILE A 42 -4.80 -0.82 -1.37
C ILE A 42 -5.33 -1.16 -2.76
N LEU A 43 -5.87 -0.18 -3.48
CA LEU A 43 -6.36 -0.37 -4.84
C LEU A 43 -5.24 -0.76 -5.80
N ALA A 44 -4.09 -0.09 -5.74
CA ALA A 44 -2.95 -0.40 -6.60
C ALA A 44 -2.40 -1.82 -6.35
N PHE A 45 -2.40 -2.27 -5.09
CA PHE A 45 -2.03 -3.64 -4.76
C PHE A 45 -3.09 -4.67 -5.21
N TYR A 46 -4.37 -4.34 -5.09
CA TYR A 46 -5.44 -5.19 -5.60
C TYR A 46 -5.35 -5.37 -7.13
N MET A 47 -5.11 -4.27 -7.86
CA MET A 47 -4.85 -4.31 -9.31
C MET A 47 -3.63 -5.18 -9.64
N LEU A 48 -2.54 -5.09 -8.86
CA LEU A 48 -1.37 -5.95 -9.00
C LEU A 48 -1.76 -7.42 -8.90
N CYS A 49 -2.54 -7.80 -7.88
CA CYS A 49 -2.96 -9.19 -7.69
C CYS A 49 -3.83 -9.71 -8.85
N ILE A 50 -4.73 -8.88 -9.38
CA ILE A 50 -5.54 -9.23 -10.56
C ILE A 50 -4.66 -9.41 -11.80
N ASP A 51 -3.73 -8.49 -12.04
CA ASP A 51 -2.83 -8.56 -13.19
C ASP A 51 -1.91 -9.78 -13.12
N VAL A 52 -1.34 -10.08 -11.96
CA VAL A 52 -0.53 -11.29 -11.79
C VAL A 52 -1.37 -12.53 -12.06
N LYS A 53 -2.60 -12.59 -11.53
CA LYS A 53 -3.49 -13.72 -11.78
C LYS A 53 -3.83 -13.86 -13.27
N SER A 54 -4.10 -12.76 -13.98
CA SER A 54 -4.45 -12.77 -15.40
C SER A 54 -3.28 -13.17 -16.29
N ILE A 55 -2.06 -12.71 -15.96
CA ILE A 55 -0.83 -13.05 -16.67
C ILE A 55 -0.48 -14.53 -16.49
N THR A 56 -0.62 -15.08 -15.28
CA THR A 56 -0.38 -16.51 -15.02
C THR A 56 -1.35 -17.41 -15.79
N VAL A 57 -2.63 -17.01 -15.91
CA VAL A 57 -3.65 -17.79 -16.63
C VAL A 57 -3.48 -17.70 -18.15
N ARG A 58 -3.05 -16.55 -18.69
CA ARG A 58 -2.90 -16.32 -20.14
C ARG A 58 -1.51 -16.67 -20.72
N GLY A 59 -0.61 -17.26 -19.93
CA GLY A 59 0.71 -17.67 -20.43
C GLY A 59 1.70 -16.52 -20.61
N GLY A 60 1.81 -15.63 -19.61
CA GLY A 60 3.06 -14.91 -19.33
C GLY A 60 3.64 -14.01 -20.43
N SER A 61 2.96 -12.94 -20.84
CA SER A 61 3.57 -11.93 -21.73
C SER A 61 4.33 -10.86 -20.94
N TYR A 62 5.66 -10.77 -21.12
CA TYR A 62 6.53 -9.78 -20.48
C TYR A 62 6.04 -8.33 -20.70
N LYS A 63 5.49 -8.04 -21.89
CA LYS A 63 4.89 -6.73 -22.22
C LYS A 63 3.69 -6.39 -21.33
N ALA A 64 2.86 -7.37 -20.99
CA ALA A 64 1.71 -7.17 -20.11
C ALA A 64 2.17 -6.82 -18.69
N GLY A 65 3.20 -7.50 -18.18
CA GLY A 65 3.79 -7.19 -16.87
C GLY A 65 4.33 -5.76 -16.76
N ILE A 66 5.05 -5.29 -17.79
CA ILE A 66 5.57 -3.92 -17.86
C ILE A 66 4.42 -2.90 -17.90
N LEU A 67 3.41 -3.12 -18.75
CA LEU A 67 2.29 -2.20 -18.89
C LEU A 67 1.52 -2.05 -17.56
N SER A 68 1.29 -3.17 -16.87
CA SER A 68 0.68 -3.21 -15.55
C SER A 68 1.51 -2.52 -14.48
N TYR A 69 2.84 -2.56 -14.58
CA TYR A 69 3.73 -1.83 -13.68
C TYR A 69 3.64 -0.33 -13.93
N LEU A 70 3.70 0.10 -15.20
CA LEU A 70 3.62 1.50 -15.60
C LEU A 70 2.31 2.16 -15.14
N LYS A 71 1.17 1.48 -15.31
CA LYS A 71 -0.16 1.96 -14.86
C LYS A 71 -0.18 2.29 -13.36
N ARG A 72 0.51 1.51 -12.53
CA ARG A 72 0.57 1.75 -11.08
C ARG A 72 1.42 2.96 -10.72
N TYR A 73 2.56 3.13 -11.37
CA TYR A 73 3.39 4.33 -11.18
C TYR A 73 2.68 5.59 -11.66
N PHE A 74 1.92 5.48 -12.74
CA PHE A 74 1.08 6.57 -13.22
C PHE A 74 -0.02 6.94 -12.21
N LEU A 75 -0.70 5.94 -11.62
CA LEU A 75 -1.66 6.17 -10.52
C LEU A 75 -1.02 6.88 -9.33
N TYR A 76 0.18 6.48 -8.91
CA TYR A 76 0.89 7.14 -7.82
C TYR A 76 1.29 8.57 -8.18
N ALA A 77 1.82 8.79 -9.38
CA ALA A 77 2.18 10.11 -9.87
C ALA A 77 0.96 11.05 -9.94
N LEU A 78 -0.19 10.57 -10.42
CA LEU A 78 -1.42 11.34 -10.43
C LEU A 78 -1.92 11.66 -9.02
N SER A 79 -1.82 10.71 -8.09
CA SER A 79 -2.25 10.95 -6.71
C SER A 79 -1.37 11.97 -5.99
N LEU A 80 -0.06 11.90 -6.17
CA LEU A 80 0.89 12.84 -5.57
C LEU A 80 0.83 14.21 -6.26
N GLY A 81 0.74 14.23 -7.58
CA GLY A 81 0.61 15.45 -8.37
C GLY A 81 -0.67 16.22 -8.04
N SER A 82 -1.80 15.52 -7.92
CA SER A 82 -3.07 16.16 -7.51
C SER A 82 -3.02 16.64 -6.06
N ALA A 83 -2.48 15.84 -5.13
CA ALA A 83 -2.31 16.27 -3.74
C ALA A 83 -1.39 17.50 -3.60
N ALA A 84 -0.30 17.55 -4.37
CA ALA A 84 0.64 18.67 -4.36
C ALA A 84 0.04 19.95 -4.95
N TYR A 85 -0.69 19.83 -6.07
CA TYR A 85 -1.25 20.98 -6.78
C TYR A 85 -2.40 21.64 -6.02
N PHE A 86 -3.30 20.85 -5.41
CA PHE A 86 -4.50 21.39 -4.76
C PHE A 86 -4.31 21.79 -3.29
N PHE A 87 -3.43 21.09 -2.57
CA PHE A 87 -3.37 21.19 -1.10
C PHE A 87 -1.94 21.41 -0.57
N GLY A 88 -0.95 21.57 -1.45
CA GLY A 88 0.42 21.89 -1.09
C GLY A 88 1.24 20.71 -0.57
N THR A 89 2.42 21.02 -0.03
CA THR A 89 3.45 20.04 0.34
C THR A 89 3.04 19.12 1.50
N GLY A 90 2.28 19.63 2.47
CA GLY A 90 1.82 18.84 3.63
C GLY A 90 0.92 17.67 3.24
N MET A 91 -0.02 17.89 2.32
CA MET A 91 -0.91 16.83 1.84
C MET A 91 -0.23 15.89 0.85
N MET A 92 0.73 16.37 0.06
CA MET A 92 1.56 15.51 -0.77
C MET A 92 2.38 14.53 0.08
N LEU A 93 3.05 15.02 1.13
CA LEU A 93 3.85 14.18 2.04
C LEU A 93 2.98 13.19 2.80
N SER A 94 1.82 13.61 3.30
CA SER A 94 0.91 12.70 3.99
C SER A 94 0.35 11.63 3.05
N THR A 95 0.03 11.99 1.80
CA THR A 95 -0.38 11.03 0.76
C THR A 95 0.74 10.06 0.42
N ALA A 96 1.99 10.53 0.32
CA ALA A 96 3.15 9.67 0.12
C ALA A 96 3.33 8.65 1.26
N ILE A 97 3.17 9.09 2.52
CA ILE A 97 3.21 8.20 3.69
C ILE A 97 2.07 7.16 3.60
N GLY A 98 0.86 7.60 3.26
CA GLY A 98 -0.29 6.71 3.05
C GLY A 98 -0.04 5.66 1.97
N LEU A 99 0.60 6.05 0.86
CA LEU A 99 0.95 5.15 -0.24
C LEU A 99 1.91 4.01 0.15
N LEU A 100 2.68 4.20 1.24
CA LEU A 100 3.60 3.18 1.74
C LEU A 100 2.93 2.13 2.64
N ASN A 101 1.65 2.30 2.99
CA ASN A 101 0.94 1.46 3.95
C ASN A 101 1.02 -0.05 3.63
N ILE A 102 0.78 -0.45 2.38
CA ILE A 102 0.88 -1.88 2.00
C ILE A 102 2.31 -2.38 2.02
N LYS A 103 3.27 -1.59 1.51
CA LYS A 103 4.69 -2.00 1.52
C LYS A 103 5.17 -2.22 2.95
N PHE A 104 4.75 -1.34 3.86
CA PHE A 104 5.05 -1.46 5.28
C PHE A 104 4.45 -2.73 5.90
N ASN A 105 3.17 -3.02 5.61
CA ASN A 105 2.52 -4.25 6.09
C ASN A 105 3.20 -5.53 5.56
N ILE A 106 3.62 -5.55 4.29
CA ILE A 106 4.37 -6.68 3.72
C ILE A 106 5.72 -6.83 4.43
N TYR A 107 6.44 -5.72 4.60
CA TYR A 107 7.75 -5.74 5.24
C TYR A 107 7.68 -6.23 6.69
N LEU A 108 6.68 -5.78 7.46
CA LEU A 108 6.40 -6.29 8.81
C LEU A 108 6.14 -7.80 8.83
N MET A 109 5.40 -8.32 7.85
CA MET A 109 5.10 -9.75 7.76
C MET A 109 6.37 -10.57 7.48
N VAL A 110 7.24 -10.09 6.58
CA VAL A 110 8.53 -10.71 6.28
C VAL A 110 9.47 -10.67 7.49
N LEU A 111 9.56 -9.51 8.15
CA LEU A 111 10.35 -9.35 9.38
C LEU A 111 9.88 -10.29 10.48
N TYR A 112 8.56 -10.37 10.71
CA TYR A 112 7.97 -11.26 11.72
C TYR A 112 8.30 -12.73 11.42
N LYS A 113 8.19 -13.14 10.15
CA LYS A 113 8.55 -14.50 9.72
C LYS A 113 10.02 -14.81 9.95
N ASN A 114 10.91 -13.86 9.63
CA ASN A 114 12.34 -13.99 9.89
C ASN A 114 12.65 -14.07 11.39
N PHE A 115 11.95 -13.29 12.21
CA PHE A 115 12.11 -13.29 13.66
C PHE A 115 11.67 -14.63 14.28
N ILE A 116 10.55 -15.20 13.83
CA ILE A 116 10.11 -16.54 14.26
C ILE A 116 11.14 -17.60 13.86
N ASN A 117 11.63 -17.56 12.62
CA ASN A 117 12.64 -18.51 12.16
C ASN A 117 13.93 -18.40 12.98
N PHE A 118 14.33 -17.17 13.35
CA PHE A 118 15.47 -16.94 14.22
C PHE A 118 15.23 -17.49 15.63
N LYS A 119 14.07 -17.21 16.24
CA LYS A 119 13.68 -17.76 17.54
C LYS A 119 13.69 -19.29 17.53
N ASN A 120 13.07 -19.94 16.55
CA ASN A 120 13.02 -21.40 16.47
C ASN A 120 14.41 -22.03 16.24
N LYS A 121 15.34 -21.29 15.64
CA LYS A 121 16.71 -21.77 15.37
C LYS A 121 17.64 -21.63 16.57
N TYR A 122 17.42 -20.66 17.46
CA TYR A 122 18.36 -20.32 18.54
C TYR A 122 17.80 -20.37 19.97
N LEU A 123 16.46 -20.39 20.15
CA LEU A 123 15.79 -20.24 21.44
C LEU A 123 14.80 -21.38 21.72
N LYS A 124 15.25 -22.63 21.52
CA LYS A 124 14.44 -23.83 21.83
C LYS A 124 14.01 -23.85 23.29
#